data_AF-A0A946U574-F1
#
_entry.id   AF-A0A946U574-F1
#
_cell.length_a   1.000
_cell.length_b   1.000
_cell.length_c   1.000
_cell.angle_alpha   90.00
_cell.angle_beta   90.00
_cell.angle_gamma   90.00
#
_symmetry.space_group_name_H-M   'P 1'
#
loop_
_entity.id
_entity.type
_entity.pdbx_description
1 polymer ?
#
loop_
_entity_poly.entity_id
_entity_poly.type
_entity_poly.pdbx_seq_one_letter_code
_entity_poly.pdbx_strand_id
1 'polypeptide(L)'
;MKRENIIASYRSVTSPIKKKATNDYYLLILKFLMGKREFKYTLNKSHLKAIFALCLFIFSAHSLAASKFWIATDDGTEKLWSDSANWSGGDGNAAGIGDVAIFDGNKGQSSVKLTGNISIRGLKAKNAYSGTINLNGSNLVSARQTSIWGAATVLVPSGSLFRTNQHLVIGSATTLTASGTGNIYVKSNFQNYGTFTAPTSSGSFIVKGGFNNFSGGVFNHNNGTVNLITRYKNQSSGVPSARILIQGGPGDGRNFYNLTKTFKRGIYLASDIEIENDLIIADSGLIRANDSSNSFDITVGGDIDIGRSGNFQAFSGKVILNGSSAQTIKSSASFKHLQISNSDVSLLRNVAASGTLTIESSKKLDINGFNLTAGTLANNGNLQLQGGETVAITTMDTDT
;
A
#
# COMPACT_ATOMS: atom_id res chain seq x y z
N MET A 1 -57.00 -77.86 9.42
CA MET A 1 -56.74 -79.26 9.84
C MET A 1 -56.54 -80.02 8.53
N LYS A 2 -55.38 -80.55 8.11
CA LYS A 2 -54.26 -81.21 8.78
C LYS A 2 -52.91 -80.81 8.16
N ARG A 3 -51.88 -80.88 9.00
CA ARG A 3 -50.44 -80.83 8.71
C ARG A 3 -50.01 -82.09 7.96
N GLU A 4 -49.00 -81.98 7.10
CA GLU A 4 -47.88 -82.95 7.11
C GLU A 4 -46.54 -82.22 6.88
N ASN A 5 -45.60 -82.53 7.77
CA ASN A 5 -44.21 -82.12 7.78
C ASN A 5 -43.39 -83.13 6.99
N ILE A 6 -42.46 -82.68 6.15
CA ILE A 6 -41.25 -83.45 5.83
C ILE A 6 -40.03 -82.51 5.95
N ILE A 7 -39.16 -82.84 6.90
CA ILE A 7 -37.84 -82.27 7.12
C ILE A 7 -36.80 -83.23 6.51
N ALA A 8 -35.94 -82.72 5.63
CA ALA A 8 -34.54 -83.11 5.34
C ALA A 8 -34.17 -82.47 3.99
N SER A 9 -33.03 -81.83 3.71
CA SER A 9 -31.70 -81.88 4.28
C SER A 9 -30.97 -80.59 3.85
N TYR A 10 -30.17 -80.02 4.75
CA TYR A 10 -29.25 -78.92 4.46
C TYR A 10 -28.22 -79.32 3.38
N ARG A 11 -28.08 -78.50 2.33
CA ARG A 11 -26.79 -78.28 1.65
C ARG A 11 -26.65 -76.78 1.35
N SER A 12 -25.61 -76.18 1.91
CA SER A 12 -25.23 -74.80 1.63
C SER A 12 -24.70 -74.67 0.20
N VAL A 13 -25.28 -73.78 -0.59
CA VAL A 13 -24.60 -73.20 -1.76
C VAL A 13 -24.82 -71.70 -1.72
N THR A 14 -23.89 -70.98 -1.10
CA THR A 14 -23.74 -69.54 -1.29
C THR A 14 -23.29 -69.28 -2.73
N SER A 15 -24.05 -68.48 -3.49
CA SER A 15 -23.55 -67.85 -4.71
C SER A 15 -24.03 -66.39 -4.78
N PRO A 16 -23.20 -65.42 -5.21
CA PRO A 16 -23.38 -64.01 -4.89
C PRO A 16 -24.21 -63.27 -5.96
N ILE A 17 -25.27 -62.59 -5.53
CA ILE A 17 -26.03 -61.66 -6.39
C ILE A 17 -25.17 -60.41 -6.63
N LYS A 18 -24.66 -60.27 -7.85
CA LYS A 18 -23.93 -59.09 -8.34
C LYS A 18 -24.88 -57.90 -8.54
N LYS A 19 -24.50 -56.75 -7.97
CA LYS A 19 -24.98 -55.37 -8.24
C LYS A 19 -25.22 -55.11 -9.74
N LYS A 20 -26.47 -54.95 -10.19
CA LYS A 20 -26.80 -54.52 -11.57
C LYS A 20 -27.99 -53.54 -11.67
N ALA A 21 -28.28 -52.74 -10.64
CA ALA A 21 -29.44 -51.83 -10.66
C ALA A 21 -29.10 -50.32 -10.61
N THR A 22 -27.84 -49.92 -10.40
CA THR A 22 -27.47 -48.49 -10.24
C THR A 22 -27.01 -47.78 -11.52
N ASN A 23 -26.87 -48.47 -12.67
CA ASN A 23 -26.34 -47.86 -13.90
C ASN A 23 -27.40 -47.20 -14.80
N ASP A 24 -28.69 -47.55 -14.65
CA ASP A 24 -29.71 -47.11 -15.63
C ASP A 24 -30.16 -45.66 -15.42
N TYR A 25 -30.13 -45.13 -14.19
CA TYR A 25 -30.45 -43.71 -13.92
C TYR A 25 -29.43 -42.72 -14.49
N TYR A 26 -28.15 -43.11 -14.53
CA TYR A 26 -27.09 -42.25 -15.08
C TYR A 26 -27.12 -42.17 -16.61
N LEU A 27 -27.59 -43.23 -17.29
CA LEU A 27 -27.73 -43.22 -18.75
C LEU A 27 -28.85 -42.30 -19.24
N LEU A 28 -29.93 -42.17 -18.45
CA LEU A 28 -31.11 -41.38 -18.83
C LEU A 28 -30.82 -39.88 -18.86
N ILE A 29 -30.06 -39.38 -17.88
CA ILE A 29 -29.66 -37.96 -17.79
C ILE A 29 -28.69 -37.59 -18.91
N LEU A 30 -27.79 -38.50 -19.28
CA LEU A 30 -26.82 -38.29 -20.37
C LEU A 30 -27.49 -38.21 -21.75
N LYS A 31 -28.54 -39.01 -21.99
CA LYS A 31 -29.33 -38.97 -23.24
C LYS A 31 -30.11 -37.66 -23.40
N PHE A 32 -30.55 -37.04 -22.31
CA PHE A 32 -31.26 -35.76 -22.33
C PHE A 32 -30.34 -34.60 -22.72
N LEU A 33 -29.07 -34.63 -22.32
CA LEU A 33 -28.11 -33.54 -22.52
C LEU A 33 -27.44 -33.52 -23.91
N MET A 34 -27.32 -34.67 -24.60
CA MET A 34 -26.38 -34.80 -25.73
C MET A 34 -27.02 -34.83 -27.12
N GLY A 35 -28.36 -34.75 -27.24
CA GLY A 35 -29.05 -34.76 -28.53
C GLY A 35 -28.86 -36.08 -29.31
N LYS A 36 -29.70 -36.32 -30.33
CA LYS A 36 -29.80 -37.57 -31.12
C LYS A 36 -28.55 -37.91 -31.98
N ARG A 37 -27.34 -37.96 -31.42
CA ARG A 37 -26.17 -38.56 -32.08
C ARG A 37 -25.67 -39.73 -31.25
N GLU A 38 -25.95 -40.94 -31.72
CA GLU A 38 -25.44 -42.17 -31.10
C GLU A 38 -23.95 -42.34 -31.40
N PHE A 39 -23.09 -41.78 -30.56
CA PHE A 39 -21.71 -42.22 -30.47
C PHE A 39 -21.65 -43.48 -29.61
N LYS A 40 -21.28 -44.62 -30.20
CA LYS A 40 -20.96 -45.85 -29.46
C LYS A 40 -19.65 -45.65 -28.70
N TYR A 41 -19.73 -45.07 -27.51
CA TYR A 41 -18.63 -45.02 -26.55
C TYR A 41 -18.96 -45.94 -25.39
N THR A 42 -18.12 -46.95 -25.14
CA THR A 42 -18.25 -47.81 -23.95
C THR A 42 -17.74 -47.02 -22.74
N LEU A 43 -18.62 -46.24 -22.11
CA LEU A 43 -18.32 -45.52 -20.88
C LEU A 43 -18.12 -46.52 -19.74
N ASN A 44 -16.87 -46.75 -19.35
CA ASN A 44 -16.55 -47.49 -18.15
C ASN A 44 -16.71 -46.58 -16.90
N LYS A 45 -16.69 -47.19 -15.71
CA LYS A 45 -16.82 -46.45 -14.43
C LYS A 45 -15.79 -45.33 -14.26
N SER A 46 -14.60 -45.48 -14.88
CA SER A 46 -13.54 -44.47 -14.84
C SER A 46 -13.85 -43.27 -15.74
N HIS A 47 -14.42 -43.48 -16.93
CA HIS A 47 -14.90 -42.41 -17.80
C HIS A 47 -16.03 -41.61 -17.14
N LEU A 48 -16.97 -42.29 -16.46
CA LEU A 48 -18.05 -41.61 -15.74
C LEU A 48 -17.53 -40.76 -14.57
N LYS A 49 -16.55 -41.28 -13.82
CA LYS A 49 -15.86 -40.52 -12.77
C LYS A 49 -15.09 -39.32 -13.32
N ALA A 50 -14.42 -39.48 -14.45
CA ALA A 50 -13.66 -38.42 -15.11
C ALA A 50 -14.59 -37.31 -15.62
N ILE A 51 -15.73 -37.66 -16.22
CA ILE A 51 -16.74 -36.69 -16.65
C ILE A 51 -17.39 -35.99 -15.45
N PHE A 52 -17.72 -36.72 -14.38
CA PHE A 52 -18.26 -36.11 -13.17
C PHE A 52 -17.25 -35.18 -12.49
N ALA A 53 -15.96 -35.55 -12.44
CA ALA A 53 -14.89 -34.69 -11.95
C ALA A 53 -14.71 -33.46 -12.86
N LEU A 54 -14.81 -33.61 -14.18
CA LEU A 54 -14.76 -32.51 -15.13
C LEU A 54 -15.96 -31.57 -14.98
N CYS A 55 -17.17 -32.11 -14.78
CA CYS A 55 -18.36 -31.32 -14.48
C CYS A 55 -18.22 -30.58 -13.14
N LEU A 56 -17.76 -31.24 -12.07
CA LEU A 56 -17.44 -30.58 -10.80
C LEU A 56 -16.39 -29.48 -10.98
N PHE A 57 -15.37 -29.72 -11.80
CA PHE A 57 -14.34 -28.73 -12.12
C PHE A 57 -14.95 -27.53 -12.86
N ILE A 58 -15.80 -27.77 -13.87
CA ILE A 58 -16.49 -26.72 -14.64
C ILE A 58 -17.50 -25.94 -13.77
N PHE A 59 -18.24 -26.60 -12.88
CA PHE A 59 -19.14 -25.93 -11.93
C PHE A 59 -18.38 -25.15 -10.84
N SER A 60 -17.18 -25.61 -10.44
CA SER A 60 -16.32 -24.88 -9.50
C SER A 60 -15.53 -23.74 -10.15
N ALA A 61 -15.35 -23.75 -11.48
CA ALA A 61 -14.45 -22.84 -12.19
C ALA A 61 -15.11 -21.54 -12.72
N HIS A 62 -16.38 -21.29 -12.44
CA HIS A 62 -17.08 -20.11 -12.95
C HIS A 62 -17.76 -19.28 -11.85
N SER A 63 -16.99 -18.74 -10.90
CA SER A 63 -17.36 -17.43 -10.35
C SER A 63 -16.82 -16.37 -11.31
N LEU A 64 -17.61 -15.99 -12.31
CA LEU A 64 -17.27 -14.82 -13.11
C LEU A 64 -17.17 -13.63 -12.17
N ALA A 65 -16.03 -12.95 -12.25
CA ALA A 65 -15.68 -11.87 -11.37
C ALA A 65 -16.76 -10.77 -11.39
N ALA A 66 -17.57 -10.67 -10.33
CA ALA A 66 -18.78 -9.88 -10.33
C ALA A 66 -18.53 -8.47 -9.77
N SER A 67 -19.49 -7.57 -10.01
CA SER A 67 -19.64 -6.34 -9.24
C SER A 67 -20.70 -6.58 -8.18
N LYS A 68 -20.30 -6.50 -6.92
CA LYS A 68 -21.16 -6.73 -5.75
C LYS A 68 -21.44 -5.39 -5.09
N PHE A 69 -22.72 -5.05 -4.96
CA PHE A 69 -23.14 -3.77 -4.40
C PHE A 69 -23.59 -3.95 -2.97
N TRP A 70 -23.08 -3.11 -2.09
CA TRP A 70 -23.58 -2.95 -0.73
C TRP A 70 -24.98 -2.33 -0.78
N ILE A 71 -25.95 -3.01 -0.17
CA ILE A 71 -27.38 -2.63 -0.17
C ILE A 71 -27.99 -2.65 1.23
N ALA A 72 -27.17 -2.80 2.26
CA ALA A 72 -27.68 -2.98 3.61
C ALA A 72 -28.41 -1.73 4.10
N THR A 73 -29.56 -1.95 4.73
CA THR A 73 -30.41 -0.90 5.29
C THR A 73 -29.65 -0.11 6.34
N ASP A 74 -29.75 1.21 6.23
CA ASP A 74 -29.21 2.14 7.23
C ASP A 74 -30.23 2.38 8.33
N ASP A 75 -30.12 1.58 9.40
CA ASP A 75 -30.92 1.69 10.62
C ASP A 75 -30.09 2.19 11.81
N GLY A 76 -28.92 2.81 11.53
CA GLY A 76 -27.99 3.31 12.54
C GLY A 76 -27.08 2.24 13.15
N THR A 77 -27.14 0.98 12.72
CA THR A 77 -26.24 -0.09 13.19
C THR A 77 -25.19 -0.48 12.15
N GLU A 78 -23.99 -0.85 12.61
CA GLU A 78 -22.98 -1.47 11.73
C GLU A 78 -23.46 -2.84 11.25
N LYS A 79 -23.33 -3.10 9.95
CA LYS A 79 -23.72 -4.37 9.32
C LYS A 79 -22.49 -5.20 8.99
N LEU A 80 -22.68 -6.51 8.91
CA LEU A 80 -21.56 -7.43 8.72
C LEU A 80 -21.24 -7.59 7.23
N TRP A 81 -19.95 -7.49 6.88
CA TRP A 81 -19.49 -7.77 5.52
C TRP A 81 -19.88 -9.19 5.07
N SER A 82 -19.78 -10.17 5.98
CA SER A 82 -19.98 -11.59 5.69
C SER A 82 -21.43 -11.99 5.44
N ASP A 83 -22.40 -11.15 5.82
CA ASP A 83 -23.81 -11.45 5.63
C ASP A 83 -24.23 -11.17 4.18
N SER A 84 -24.60 -12.23 3.46
CA SER A 84 -25.01 -12.18 2.07
C SER A 84 -26.23 -11.29 1.83
N ALA A 85 -27.12 -11.12 2.83
CA ALA A 85 -28.30 -10.27 2.70
C ALA A 85 -27.96 -8.78 2.49
N ASN A 86 -26.76 -8.38 2.90
CA ASN A 86 -26.26 -7.01 2.77
C ASN A 86 -25.67 -6.71 1.38
N TRP A 87 -25.64 -7.70 0.48
CA TRP A 87 -25.05 -7.59 -0.85
C TRP A 87 -26.05 -7.93 -1.95
N SER A 88 -25.91 -7.24 -3.08
CA SER A 88 -26.61 -7.59 -4.32
C SER A 88 -25.62 -7.77 -5.48
N GLY A 89 -26.10 -8.47 -6.51
CA GLY A 89 -25.31 -8.81 -7.70
C GLY A 89 -24.57 -10.15 -7.56
N GLY A 90 -24.13 -10.68 -8.70
CA GLY A 90 -23.52 -12.02 -8.77
C GLY A 90 -24.48 -13.13 -8.30
N ASP A 91 -23.94 -14.07 -7.53
CA ASP A 91 -24.63 -15.22 -6.93
C ASP A 91 -25.35 -14.93 -5.59
N GLY A 92 -25.50 -13.67 -5.21
CA GLY A 92 -26.11 -13.28 -3.92
C GLY A 92 -25.20 -13.41 -2.69
N ASN A 93 -23.98 -13.94 -2.82
CA ASN A 93 -23.02 -14.00 -1.71
C ASN A 93 -22.32 -12.66 -1.45
N ALA A 94 -21.75 -12.52 -0.24
CA ALA A 94 -20.86 -11.42 0.11
C ALA A 94 -19.65 -11.34 -0.82
N ALA A 95 -19.16 -10.12 -1.06
CA ALA A 95 -18.05 -9.89 -1.99
C ALA A 95 -16.74 -10.59 -1.52
N GLY A 96 -16.18 -11.43 -2.40
CA GLY A 96 -14.96 -12.21 -2.14
C GLY A 96 -13.85 -12.00 -3.17
N ILE A 97 -12.88 -12.92 -3.23
CA ILE A 97 -11.58 -12.77 -3.92
C ILE A 97 -11.66 -12.40 -5.41
N GLY A 98 -12.73 -12.82 -6.08
CA GLY A 98 -12.99 -12.50 -7.49
C GLY A 98 -13.78 -11.20 -7.72
N ASP A 99 -14.39 -10.65 -6.68
CA ASP A 99 -15.43 -9.62 -6.83
C ASP A 99 -14.91 -8.20 -6.64
N VAL A 100 -15.57 -7.26 -7.28
CA VAL A 100 -15.43 -5.84 -6.95
C VAL A 100 -16.51 -5.51 -5.94
N ALA A 101 -16.11 -5.15 -4.72
CA ALA A 101 -17.00 -4.62 -3.69
C ALA A 101 -17.28 -3.13 -3.97
N ILE A 102 -18.55 -2.77 -4.07
CA ILE A 102 -18.99 -1.42 -4.42
C ILE A 102 -19.95 -0.90 -3.35
N PHE A 103 -19.52 0.13 -2.64
CA PHE A 103 -20.36 0.96 -1.79
C PHE A 103 -20.90 2.12 -2.62
N ASP A 104 -22.19 2.11 -2.88
CA ASP A 104 -22.88 3.07 -3.74
C ASP A 104 -23.96 3.76 -2.91
N GLY A 105 -23.79 5.06 -2.63
CA GLY A 105 -24.70 5.80 -1.74
C GLY A 105 -26.14 5.88 -2.25
N ASN A 106 -26.39 5.60 -3.54
CA ASN A 106 -27.74 5.46 -4.09
C ASN A 106 -28.40 4.10 -3.79
N LYS A 107 -27.65 3.15 -3.21
CA LYS A 107 -28.10 1.78 -2.96
C LYS A 107 -28.12 1.41 -1.48
N GLY A 108 -27.14 1.89 -0.72
CA GLY A 108 -27.02 1.63 0.70
C GLY A 108 -26.04 2.59 1.34
N GLN A 109 -26.35 3.06 2.53
CA GLN A 109 -25.55 4.04 3.29
C GLN A 109 -25.02 3.51 4.62
N SER A 110 -25.51 2.35 5.05
CA SER A 110 -25.11 1.75 6.33
C SER A 110 -23.61 1.46 6.39
N SER A 111 -23.07 1.58 7.60
CA SER A 111 -21.68 1.22 7.88
C SER A 111 -21.49 -0.29 7.87
N VAL A 112 -20.28 -0.74 7.48
CA VAL A 112 -19.88 -2.14 7.40
C VAL A 112 -18.73 -2.44 8.37
N LYS A 113 -18.79 -3.62 8.97
CA LYS A 113 -17.74 -4.16 9.84
C LYS A 113 -17.28 -5.53 9.34
N LEU A 114 -15.96 -5.73 9.32
CA LEU A 114 -15.35 -7.02 9.01
C LEU A 114 -15.37 -7.96 10.23
N THR A 115 -15.70 -9.22 9.98
CA THR A 115 -15.68 -10.31 10.97
C THR A 115 -14.54 -11.31 10.74
N GLY A 116 -13.76 -11.10 9.67
CA GLY A 116 -12.62 -11.92 9.31
C GLY A 116 -11.86 -11.32 8.13
N ASN A 117 -10.76 -11.97 7.75
CA ASN A 117 -9.91 -11.51 6.66
C ASN A 117 -10.64 -11.61 5.32
N ILE A 118 -10.69 -10.50 4.59
CA ILE A 118 -11.33 -10.37 3.29
C ILE A 118 -10.28 -10.14 2.21
N SER A 119 -10.39 -10.88 1.11
CA SER A 119 -9.71 -10.59 -0.14
C SER A 119 -10.76 -10.31 -1.21
N ILE A 120 -10.52 -9.30 -2.04
CA ILE A 120 -11.40 -8.87 -3.13
C ILE A 120 -10.59 -8.53 -4.38
N ARG A 121 -11.26 -8.51 -5.54
CA ARG A 121 -10.65 -8.04 -6.78
C ARG A 121 -10.49 -6.53 -6.79
N GLY A 122 -11.43 -5.77 -6.23
CA GLY A 122 -11.39 -4.30 -6.20
C GLY A 122 -12.33 -3.72 -5.15
N LEU A 123 -12.02 -2.53 -4.63
CA LEU A 123 -12.90 -1.79 -3.72
C LEU A 123 -13.26 -0.43 -4.32
N LYS A 124 -14.56 -0.09 -4.31
CA LYS A 124 -15.05 1.22 -4.73
C LYS A 124 -16.05 1.77 -3.73
N ALA A 125 -15.93 3.05 -3.38
CA ALA A 125 -17.02 3.82 -2.79
C ALA A 125 -17.35 4.99 -3.74
N LYS A 126 -18.63 5.27 -3.97
CA LYS A 126 -19.08 6.31 -4.92
C LYS A 126 -20.47 6.82 -4.57
N ASN A 127 -20.93 7.82 -5.34
CA ASN A 127 -22.28 8.39 -5.25
C ASN A 127 -22.63 8.83 -3.82
N ALA A 128 -21.73 9.58 -3.18
CA ALA A 128 -21.91 10.09 -1.83
C ALA A 128 -22.21 9.01 -0.76
N TYR A 129 -21.66 7.81 -0.92
CA TYR A 129 -21.62 6.85 0.21
C TYR A 129 -20.93 7.53 1.42
N SER A 130 -21.60 7.52 2.57
CA SER A 130 -21.16 8.17 3.81
C SER A 130 -20.93 7.19 4.96
N GLY A 131 -21.21 5.91 4.77
CA GLY A 131 -20.97 4.89 5.78
C GLY A 131 -19.49 4.66 6.08
N THR A 132 -19.23 3.98 7.19
CA THR A 132 -17.89 3.57 7.61
C THR A 132 -17.56 2.17 7.12
N ILE A 133 -16.36 1.94 6.58
CA ILE A 133 -15.77 0.64 6.31
C ILE A 133 -14.77 0.34 7.43
N ASN A 134 -15.22 -0.40 8.43
CA ASN A 134 -14.44 -0.73 9.62
C ASN A 134 -13.77 -2.10 9.48
N LEU A 135 -12.44 -2.12 9.38
CA LEU A 135 -11.69 -3.37 9.25
C LEU A 135 -11.68 -4.20 10.54
N ASN A 136 -11.96 -3.60 11.70
CA ASN A 136 -12.22 -4.31 12.96
C ASN A 136 -11.21 -5.44 13.29
N GLY A 137 -9.91 -5.11 13.28
CA GLY A 137 -8.84 -6.06 13.58
C GLY A 137 -8.60 -7.13 12.49
N SER A 138 -9.29 -7.04 11.35
CA SER A 138 -9.16 -7.95 10.22
C SER A 138 -8.41 -7.31 9.04
N ASN A 139 -7.99 -8.15 8.10
CA ASN A 139 -7.32 -7.72 6.88
C ASN A 139 -8.32 -7.50 5.74
N LEU A 140 -8.13 -6.45 4.95
CA LEU A 140 -8.82 -6.22 3.69
C LEU A 140 -7.79 -6.04 2.58
N VAL A 141 -7.77 -6.99 1.64
CA VAL A 141 -6.82 -7.05 0.53
C VAL A 141 -7.53 -6.91 -0.81
N SER A 142 -7.26 -5.82 -1.53
CA SER A 142 -7.73 -5.62 -2.90
C SER A 142 -6.66 -6.00 -3.93
N ALA A 143 -6.99 -6.86 -4.89
CA ALA A 143 -6.10 -7.27 -5.97
C ALA A 143 -5.89 -6.18 -7.04
N ARG A 144 -6.83 -5.25 -7.17
CA ARG A 144 -6.77 -4.11 -8.08
C ARG A 144 -6.89 -2.80 -7.32
N GLN A 145 -7.04 -1.71 -8.08
CA GLN A 145 -7.16 -0.38 -7.53
C GLN A 145 -8.32 -0.28 -6.55
N THR A 146 -8.08 0.48 -5.49
CA THR A 146 -9.10 0.89 -4.53
C THR A 146 -9.36 2.37 -4.73
N SER A 147 -10.62 2.72 -5.03
CA SER A 147 -11.05 4.10 -5.24
C SER A 147 -12.22 4.43 -4.32
N ILE A 148 -11.98 5.23 -3.30
CA ILE A 148 -12.98 5.55 -2.28
C ILE A 148 -13.31 7.02 -2.44
N TRP A 149 -14.55 7.30 -2.85
CA TRP A 149 -15.10 8.63 -3.03
C TRP A 149 -16.37 8.79 -2.19
N GLY A 150 -16.88 10.02 -2.14
CA GLY A 150 -17.98 10.38 -1.25
C GLY A 150 -17.47 10.67 0.17
N ALA A 151 -18.40 10.87 1.09
CA ALA A 151 -18.13 11.14 2.51
C ALA A 151 -17.76 9.86 3.30
N ALA A 152 -17.27 8.82 2.61
CA ALA A 152 -16.98 7.53 3.18
C ALA A 152 -15.87 7.64 4.23
N THR A 153 -15.99 6.85 5.29
CA THR A 153 -14.92 6.67 6.28
C THR A 153 -14.33 5.28 6.17
N VAL A 154 -13.01 5.13 6.26
CA VAL A 154 -12.33 3.83 6.35
C VAL A 154 -11.50 3.80 7.62
N LEU A 155 -11.72 2.79 8.45
CA LEU A 155 -10.99 2.59 9.70
C LEU A 155 -10.07 1.38 9.59
N VAL A 156 -8.78 1.59 9.81
CA VAL A 156 -7.74 0.55 9.87
C VAL A 156 -7.19 0.49 11.32
N PRO A 157 -7.95 -0.09 12.27
CA PRO A 157 -7.56 -0.13 13.67
C PRO A 157 -6.41 -1.13 13.92
N SER A 158 -5.97 -1.21 15.18
CA SER A 158 -4.98 -2.20 15.64
C SER A 158 -5.33 -3.63 15.17
N GLY A 159 -4.32 -4.36 14.71
CA GLY A 159 -4.47 -5.72 14.16
C GLY A 159 -4.93 -5.78 12.70
N SER A 160 -5.38 -4.68 12.10
CA SER A 160 -5.83 -4.66 10.70
C SER A 160 -4.71 -4.41 9.70
N LEU A 161 -4.86 -4.99 8.50
CA LEU A 161 -4.12 -4.63 7.30
C LEU A 161 -5.07 -4.16 6.21
N PHE A 162 -4.88 -2.94 5.73
CA PHE A 162 -5.49 -2.48 4.48
C PHE A 162 -4.47 -2.50 3.34
N ARG A 163 -4.70 -3.36 2.36
CA ARG A 163 -3.77 -3.56 1.23
C ARG A 163 -4.46 -3.33 -0.10
N THR A 164 -3.86 -2.50 -0.94
CA THR A 164 -4.19 -2.43 -2.38
C THR A 164 -3.01 -2.88 -3.22
N ASN A 165 -3.27 -3.79 -4.17
CA ASN A 165 -2.25 -4.27 -5.10
C ASN A 165 -2.08 -3.36 -6.33
N GLN A 166 -2.89 -2.30 -6.45
CA GLN A 166 -2.67 -1.20 -7.39
C GLN A 166 -2.75 0.15 -6.66
N HIS A 167 -3.36 1.17 -7.26
CA HIS A 167 -3.48 2.49 -6.66
C HIS A 167 -4.41 2.47 -5.44
N LEU A 168 -4.13 3.36 -4.49
CA LEU A 168 -5.08 3.77 -3.46
C LEU A 168 -5.48 5.21 -3.79
N VAL A 169 -6.77 5.43 -4.02
CA VAL A 169 -7.34 6.77 -4.21
C VAL A 169 -8.29 7.07 -3.07
N ILE A 170 -7.99 8.16 -2.34
CA ILE A 170 -8.84 8.74 -1.30
C ILE A 170 -9.44 10.01 -1.88
N GLY A 171 -10.75 10.04 -2.09
CA GLY A 171 -11.48 11.15 -2.67
C GLY A 171 -11.62 12.35 -1.74
N SER A 172 -12.00 13.50 -2.27
CA SER A 172 -11.94 14.79 -1.56
C SER A 172 -12.76 14.89 -0.26
N ALA A 173 -13.88 14.18 -0.17
CA ALA A 173 -14.71 14.11 1.03
C ALA A 173 -14.45 12.85 1.88
N THR A 174 -13.53 11.98 1.46
CA THR A 174 -13.27 10.70 2.10
C THR A 174 -12.28 10.86 3.25
N THR A 175 -12.53 10.13 4.33
CA THR A 175 -11.59 9.99 5.45
C THR A 175 -11.07 8.57 5.53
N LEU A 176 -9.75 8.40 5.64
CA LEU A 176 -9.13 7.12 5.95
C LEU A 176 -8.19 7.28 7.15
N THR A 177 -8.42 6.50 8.20
CA THR A 177 -7.67 6.60 9.45
C THR A 177 -7.11 5.24 9.84
N ALA A 178 -5.79 5.16 9.99
CA ALA A 178 -5.13 4.07 10.69
C ALA A 178 -4.83 4.45 12.14
N SER A 179 -4.91 3.49 13.05
CA SER A 179 -4.61 3.70 14.47
C SER A 179 -3.91 2.49 15.10
N GLY A 180 -3.17 2.74 16.19
CA GLY A 180 -2.39 1.72 16.89
C GLY A 180 -1.48 0.93 15.95
N THR A 181 -1.66 -0.39 15.90
CA THR A 181 -0.87 -1.31 15.04
C THR A 181 -1.44 -1.51 13.64
N GLY A 182 -2.43 -0.70 13.22
CA GLY A 182 -3.02 -0.77 11.89
C GLY A 182 -1.99 -0.55 10.77
N ASN A 183 -2.07 -1.34 9.71
CA ASN A 183 -1.08 -1.34 8.62
C ASN A 183 -1.71 -0.97 7.29
N ILE A 184 -1.02 -0.15 6.50
CA ILE A 184 -1.44 0.23 5.15
C ILE A 184 -0.34 -0.08 4.15
N TYR A 185 -0.71 -0.77 3.08
CA TYR A 185 0.23 -1.19 2.05
C TYR A 185 -0.32 -0.94 0.63
N VAL A 186 0.36 -0.07 -0.10
CA VAL A 186 0.00 0.35 -1.46
C VAL A 186 1.05 -0.14 -2.45
N LYS A 187 0.72 -1.12 -3.31
CA LYS A 187 1.68 -1.65 -4.30
C LYS A 187 1.96 -0.69 -5.47
N SER A 188 1.20 0.39 -5.60
CA SER A 188 1.29 1.34 -6.71
C SER A 188 1.31 2.75 -6.14
N ASN A 189 0.78 3.74 -6.87
CA ASN A 189 0.67 5.11 -6.36
C ASN A 189 -0.36 5.23 -5.24
N PHE A 190 0.02 5.96 -4.19
CA PHE A 190 -0.88 6.56 -3.23
C PHE A 190 -1.36 7.92 -3.77
N GLN A 191 -2.67 8.17 -3.74
CA GLN A 191 -3.30 9.36 -4.27
C GLN A 191 -4.34 9.88 -3.26
N ASN A 192 -4.01 10.96 -2.58
CA ASN A 192 -4.88 11.57 -1.59
C ASN A 192 -5.45 12.89 -2.11
N TYR A 193 -6.77 13.00 -2.07
CA TYR A 193 -7.52 14.24 -2.28
C TYR A 193 -8.32 14.63 -1.03
N GLY A 194 -8.49 13.73 -0.06
CA GLY A 194 -9.30 13.91 1.15
C GLY A 194 -8.44 13.88 2.41
N THR A 195 -8.99 13.33 3.50
CA THR A 195 -8.27 13.24 4.77
C THR A 195 -7.69 11.85 4.98
N PHE A 196 -6.38 11.77 5.14
CA PHE A 196 -5.66 10.54 5.46
C PHE A 196 -4.86 10.70 6.74
N THR A 197 -5.17 9.89 7.75
CA THR A 197 -4.35 9.78 8.96
C THR A 197 -3.52 8.50 8.88
N ALA A 198 -2.21 8.68 8.84
CA ALA A 198 -1.24 7.62 8.68
C ALA A 198 -1.18 6.70 9.92
N PRO A 199 -0.74 5.44 9.74
CA PRO A 199 -0.35 4.55 10.84
C PRO A 199 0.64 5.20 11.80
N THR A 200 0.50 4.87 13.09
CA THR A 200 1.45 5.32 14.12
C THR A 200 2.79 4.60 14.04
N SER A 201 3.74 4.92 14.92
CA SER A 201 5.02 4.20 15.03
C SER A 201 4.91 2.70 15.32
N SER A 202 3.76 2.24 15.83
CA SER A 202 3.48 0.80 16.05
C SER A 202 2.87 0.11 14.83
N GLY A 203 2.46 0.87 13.81
CA GLY A 203 1.96 0.38 12.53
C GLY A 203 2.97 0.60 11.41
N SER A 204 2.55 0.34 10.17
CA SER A 204 3.40 0.51 9.00
C SER A 204 2.62 1.12 7.85
N PHE A 205 3.20 2.14 7.22
CA PHE A 205 2.74 2.68 5.95
C PHE A 205 3.78 2.48 4.85
N ILE A 206 3.42 1.68 3.84
CA ILE A 206 4.32 1.31 2.76
C ILE A 206 3.73 1.67 1.40
N VAL A 207 4.51 2.36 0.57
CA VAL A 207 4.13 2.73 -0.80
C VAL A 207 5.21 2.25 -1.79
N LYS A 208 4.78 1.49 -2.81
CA LYS A 208 5.67 0.94 -3.87
C LYS A 208 5.64 1.73 -5.18
N GLY A 209 4.71 2.67 -5.36
CA GLY A 209 4.69 3.62 -6.46
C GLY A 209 5.13 5.01 -6.00
N GLY A 210 4.48 6.04 -6.52
CA GLY A 210 4.62 7.42 -6.08
C GLY A 210 3.69 7.76 -4.91
N PHE A 211 4.09 8.77 -4.14
CA PHE A 211 3.31 9.38 -3.07
C PHE A 211 2.73 10.70 -3.59
N ASN A 212 1.41 10.84 -3.62
CA ASN A 212 0.76 12.04 -4.13
C ASN A 212 -0.29 12.51 -3.14
N ASN A 213 -0.02 13.64 -2.49
CA ASN A 213 -1.01 14.43 -1.80
C ASN A 213 -1.41 15.59 -2.72
N PHE A 214 -2.62 15.53 -3.29
CA PHE A 214 -3.12 16.52 -4.23
C PHE A 214 -3.77 17.70 -3.51
N SER A 215 -4.10 18.75 -4.27
CA SER A 215 -4.78 19.93 -3.74
C SER A 215 -6.06 19.56 -2.98
N GLY A 216 -6.22 20.10 -1.77
CA GLY A 216 -7.31 19.77 -0.84
C GLY A 216 -7.07 18.51 0.01
N GLY A 217 -6.03 17.72 -0.29
CA GLY A 217 -5.67 16.55 0.50
C GLY A 217 -4.98 16.92 1.81
N VAL A 218 -5.50 16.37 2.91
CA VAL A 218 -4.91 16.42 4.25
C VAL A 218 -4.25 15.07 4.55
N PHE A 219 -2.98 15.12 4.90
CA PHE A 219 -2.13 14.01 5.32
C PHE A 219 -1.65 14.25 6.75
N ASN A 220 -2.32 13.63 7.71
CA ASN A 220 -1.92 13.67 9.12
C ASN A 220 -0.92 12.55 9.38
N HIS A 221 0.33 12.90 9.65
CA HIS A 221 1.39 11.96 9.94
C HIS A 221 2.25 12.56 11.06
N ASN A 222 1.71 12.55 12.28
CA ASN A 222 2.34 13.17 13.45
C ASN A 222 3.38 12.26 14.12
N ASN A 223 3.40 10.97 13.76
CA ASN A 223 4.37 9.99 14.21
C ASN A 223 4.46 8.83 13.20
N GLY A 224 5.40 7.90 13.41
CA GLY A 224 5.60 6.76 12.52
C GLY A 224 6.41 7.10 11.27
N THR A 225 6.37 6.22 10.27
CA THR A 225 7.25 6.32 9.09
C THR A 225 6.54 5.98 7.80
N VAL A 226 6.68 6.87 6.80
CA VAL A 226 6.37 6.53 5.41
C VAL A 226 7.55 5.77 4.81
N ASN A 227 7.30 4.52 4.43
CA ASN A 227 8.29 3.67 3.79
C ASN A 227 8.06 3.62 2.27
N LEU A 228 8.92 4.31 1.53
CA LEU A 228 8.95 4.30 0.08
C LEU A 228 9.87 3.17 -0.41
N ILE A 229 9.26 2.12 -0.95
CA ILE A 229 9.96 0.97 -1.56
C ILE A 229 9.61 0.88 -3.04
N THR A 230 9.88 1.96 -3.75
CA THR A 230 9.51 2.16 -5.14
C THR A 230 9.94 0.98 -6.03
N ARG A 231 9.05 0.53 -6.92
CA ARG A 231 9.31 -0.61 -7.82
C ARG A 231 9.31 -0.26 -9.31
N TYR A 232 8.89 0.94 -9.67
CA TYR A 232 8.78 1.33 -11.07
C TYR A 232 10.16 1.46 -11.71
N LYS A 233 10.25 1.09 -12.98
CA LYS A 233 11.46 1.34 -13.76
C LYS A 233 11.61 2.83 -14.00
N ASN A 234 12.83 3.30 -14.12
CA ASN A 234 13.09 4.66 -14.57
C ASN A 234 12.56 4.82 -16.01
N GLN A 235 12.31 6.07 -16.37
CA GLN A 235 12.04 6.48 -17.74
C GLN A 235 13.26 6.20 -18.62
N SER A 236 13.09 6.19 -19.95
CA SER A 236 14.22 6.00 -20.88
C SER A 236 15.32 7.05 -20.72
N SER A 237 14.97 8.24 -20.21
CA SER A 237 15.90 9.33 -19.86
C SER A 237 16.72 9.07 -18.58
N GLY A 238 16.51 7.95 -17.89
CA GLY A 238 17.16 7.63 -16.61
C GLY A 238 16.48 8.24 -15.38
N VAL A 239 15.52 9.15 -15.57
CA VAL A 239 14.75 9.79 -14.49
C VAL A 239 13.80 8.79 -13.84
N PRO A 240 13.65 8.76 -12.50
CA PRO A 240 12.61 7.95 -11.86
C PRO A 240 11.20 8.23 -12.42
N SER A 241 10.33 7.22 -12.47
CA SER A 241 8.95 7.39 -12.96
C SER A 241 7.93 7.61 -11.85
N ALA A 242 8.27 7.22 -10.62
CA ALA A 242 7.47 7.55 -9.44
C ALA A 242 7.93 8.89 -8.88
N ARG A 243 6.97 9.64 -8.32
CA ARG A 243 7.23 10.93 -7.69
C ARG A 243 6.74 11.00 -6.25
N ILE A 244 7.29 11.95 -5.51
CA ILE A 244 6.68 12.54 -4.31
C ILE A 244 6.11 13.88 -4.74
N LEU A 245 4.81 14.07 -4.53
CA LEU A 245 4.11 15.31 -4.79
C LEU A 245 3.29 15.69 -3.56
N ILE A 246 3.57 16.88 -3.03
CA ILE A 246 2.76 17.60 -2.06
C ILE A 246 2.25 18.86 -2.76
N GLN A 247 1.07 18.76 -3.37
CA GLN A 247 0.52 19.85 -4.15
C GLN A 247 0.14 21.02 -3.22
N GLY A 248 0.71 22.20 -3.49
CA GLY A 248 0.63 23.37 -2.61
C GLY A 248 1.80 23.49 -1.63
N GLY A 249 2.81 22.61 -1.71
CA GLY A 249 4.00 22.63 -0.86
C GLY A 249 3.78 22.04 0.54
N PRO A 250 4.86 21.97 1.35
CA PRO A 250 4.79 21.53 2.74
C PRO A 250 3.94 22.47 3.61
N GLY A 251 3.57 21.98 4.80
CA GLY A 251 2.83 22.68 5.85
C GLY A 251 1.89 21.75 6.62
N ASP A 252 1.09 22.34 7.50
CA ASP A 252 0.17 21.61 8.38
C ASP A 252 -0.69 20.59 7.62
N GLY A 253 -0.68 19.36 8.12
CA GLY A 253 -1.40 18.25 7.51
C GLY A 253 -0.90 17.89 6.11
N ARG A 254 0.38 18.16 5.78
CA ARG A 254 0.98 17.79 4.48
C ARG A 254 2.41 17.27 4.61
N ASN A 255 3.02 17.43 5.78
CA ASN A 255 4.39 17.03 6.07
C ASN A 255 4.51 15.52 6.36
N PHE A 256 5.72 15.00 6.21
CA PHE A 256 6.06 13.69 6.74
C PHE A 256 6.58 13.86 8.17
N TYR A 257 6.24 12.98 9.11
CA TYR A 257 7.04 12.84 10.33
C TYR A 257 8.40 12.21 10.02
N ASN A 258 8.45 10.89 9.77
CA ASN A 258 9.64 10.24 9.21
C ASN A 258 9.44 9.84 7.75
N LEU A 259 10.50 9.94 6.96
CA LEU A 259 10.54 9.45 5.59
C LEU A 259 11.71 8.49 5.40
N THR A 260 11.40 7.27 4.98
CA THR A 260 12.42 6.27 4.62
C THR A 260 12.26 5.88 3.16
N LYS A 261 13.34 6.01 2.40
CA LYS A 261 13.46 5.52 1.02
C LYS A 261 14.45 4.36 0.95
N THR A 262 13.96 3.17 0.61
CA THR A 262 14.78 1.95 0.43
C THR A 262 14.48 1.25 -0.88
N PHE A 263 15.09 0.10 -1.13
CA PHE A 263 14.95 -0.71 -2.34
C PHE A 263 15.49 -0.04 -3.62
N LYS A 264 15.65 -0.85 -4.68
CA LYS A 264 16.53 -0.54 -5.83
C LYS A 264 16.08 0.52 -6.84
N ARG A 265 14.84 1.02 -6.77
CA ARG A 265 14.35 2.01 -7.74
C ARG A 265 14.28 3.39 -7.12
N GLY A 266 14.58 4.41 -7.92
CA GLY A 266 14.52 5.80 -7.48
C GLY A 266 13.10 6.35 -7.42
N ILE A 267 12.99 7.52 -6.81
CA ILE A 267 11.81 8.39 -6.83
C ILE A 267 12.28 9.83 -7.00
N TYR A 268 11.48 10.68 -7.63
CA TYR A 268 11.81 12.11 -7.79
C TYR A 268 10.84 13.01 -7.03
N LEU A 269 11.27 14.22 -6.67
CA LEU A 269 10.41 15.25 -6.10
C LEU A 269 9.73 16.05 -7.20
N ALA A 270 8.44 16.34 -7.04
CA ALA A 270 7.65 17.21 -7.91
C ALA A 270 7.08 18.43 -7.17
N SER A 271 7.56 18.66 -5.95
CA SER A 271 7.29 19.79 -5.08
C SER A 271 8.35 19.78 -3.98
N ASP A 272 8.50 20.90 -3.26
CA ASP A 272 9.21 20.90 -1.99
C ASP A 272 8.53 19.93 -1.01
N ILE A 273 9.31 19.42 -0.06
CA ILE A 273 8.81 18.56 1.01
C ILE A 273 9.43 18.97 2.35
N GLU A 274 8.68 18.69 3.42
CA GLU A 274 9.16 18.83 4.78
C GLU A 274 8.98 17.50 5.52
N ILE A 275 10.02 17.16 6.28
CA ILE A 275 10.14 15.96 7.09
C ILE A 275 10.40 16.47 8.50
N GLU A 276 9.42 16.35 9.38
CA GLU A 276 9.47 16.93 10.73
C GLU A 276 10.46 16.22 11.65
N ASN A 277 10.79 14.96 11.33
CA ASN A 277 11.76 14.14 12.05
C ASN A 277 12.80 13.59 11.04
N ASP A 278 12.98 12.28 10.93
CA ASP A 278 14.17 11.72 10.28
C ASP A 278 13.98 11.43 8.79
N LEU A 279 15.03 11.73 8.01
CA LEU A 279 15.18 11.32 6.63
C LEU A 279 16.21 10.19 6.51
N ILE A 280 15.76 9.03 6.02
CA ILE A 280 16.63 7.90 5.74
C ILE A 280 16.56 7.53 4.26
N ILE A 281 17.71 7.43 3.58
CA ILE A 281 17.83 6.86 2.24
C ILE A 281 18.88 5.77 2.25
N ALA A 282 18.44 4.54 1.99
CA ALA A 282 19.28 3.35 2.04
C ALA A 282 19.10 2.44 0.80
N ASP A 283 19.83 1.32 0.79
CA ASP A 283 19.95 0.40 -0.34
C ASP A 283 20.47 1.09 -1.62
N SER A 284 20.00 0.66 -2.80
CA SER A 284 20.46 1.16 -4.10
C SER A 284 19.52 2.16 -4.78
N GLY A 285 18.35 2.43 -4.19
CA GLY A 285 17.44 3.46 -4.72
C GLY A 285 17.89 4.87 -4.37
N LEU A 286 17.25 5.86 -4.98
CA LEU A 286 17.58 7.26 -4.74
C LEU A 286 16.36 8.15 -4.57
N ILE A 287 16.55 9.31 -3.93
CA ILE A 287 15.68 10.47 -4.09
C ILE A 287 16.37 11.45 -5.03
N ARG A 288 15.64 11.87 -6.08
CA ARG A 288 16.06 12.92 -7.01
C ARG A 288 15.28 14.19 -6.70
N ALA A 289 15.95 15.26 -6.29
CA ALA A 289 15.32 16.53 -5.92
C ALA A 289 14.94 17.41 -7.13
N ASN A 290 14.47 16.80 -8.23
CA ASN A 290 14.15 17.51 -9.48
C ASN A 290 13.20 16.68 -10.38
N ASP A 291 12.30 17.35 -11.10
CA ASP A 291 11.32 16.74 -12.02
C ASP A 291 11.73 16.77 -13.51
N SER A 292 12.97 17.16 -13.78
CA SER A 292 13.62 17.47 -15.07
C SER A 292 13.55 18.93 -15.50
N SER A 293 12.67 19.73 -14.90
CA SER A 293 12.52 21.16 -15.20
C SER A 293 12.81 22.04 -13.98
N ASN A 294 12.39 21.59 -12.81
CA ASN A 294 12.48 22.31 -11.55
C ASN A 294 13.18 21.44 -10.50
N SER A 295 13.98 22.07 -9.66
CA SER A 295 14.50 21.43 -8.45
C SER A 295 13.71 21.86 -7.24
N PHE A 296 13.72 21.03 -6.21
CA PHE A 296 12.87 21.18 -5.04
C PHE A 296 13.67 21.03 -3.75
N ASP A 297 13.22 21.75 -2.74
CA ASP A 297 13.86 21.78 -1.43
C ASP A 297 13.35 20.63 -0.54
N ILE A 298 14.22 20.21 0.37
CA ILE A 298 13.90 19.25 1.43
C ILE A 298 14.24 19.91 2.76
N THR A 299 13.22 20.11 3.59
CA THR A 299 13.39 20.54 4.98
C THR A 299 13.34 19.31 5.90
N VAL A 300 14.29 19.21 6.83
CA VAL A 300 14.40 18.08 7.77
C VAL A 300 14.53 18.62 9.20
N GLY A 301 13.63 18.18 10.08
CA GLY A 301 13.59 18.55 11.51
C GLY A 301 14.35 17.59 12.43
N GLY A 302 14.64 16.36 11.97
CA GLY A 302 15.43 15.34 12.68
C GLY A 302 16.72 14.96 11.93
N ASP A 303 17.17 13.73 12.07
CA ASP A 303 18.46 13.28 11.53
C ASP A 303 18.40 12.98 10.03
N ILE A 304 19.56 13.08 9.37
CA ILE A 304 19.75 12.63 7.98
C ILE A 304 20.70 11.44 7.94
N ASP A 305 20.23 10.29 7.45
CA ASP A 305 21.08 9.12 7.12
C ASP A 305 20.94 8.74 5.64
N ILE A 306 21.99 9.00 4.84
CA ILE A 306 22.06 8.67 3.41
C ILE A 306 23.23 7.72 3.18
N GLY A 307 22.90 6.44 3.00
CA GLY A 307 23.86 5.34 3.11
C GLY A 307 24.90 5.23 1.97
N ARG A 308 24.61 5.77 0.78
CA ARG A 308 25.48 5.68 -0.41
C ARG A 308 25.49 6.96 -1.20
N SER A 309 26.60 7.24 -1.88
CA SER A 309 26.78 8.46 -2.68
C SER A 309 25.74 8.64 -3.79
N GLY A 310 25.23 7.54 -4.35
CA GLY A 310 24.18 7.56 -5.37
C GLY A 310 22.75 7.60 -4.83
N ASN A 311 22.54 7.62 -3.51
CA ASN A 311 21.19 7.59 -2.93
C ASN A 311 20.49 8.97 -2.98
N PHE A 312 21.22 10.05 -3.20
CA PHE A 312 20.63 11.38 -3.33
C PHE A 312 21.20 12.12 -4.54
N GLN A 313 20.31 12.70 -5.34
CA GLN A 313 20.67 13.57 -6.46
C GLN A 313 20.07 14.95 -6.21
N ALA A 314 20.90 15.88 -5.71
CA ALA A 314 20.46 17.18 -5.23
C ALA A 314 20.06 18.17 -6.34
N PHE A 315 20.66 18.07 -7.54
CA PHE A 315 20.47 19.04 -8.63
C PHE A 315 20.68 20.48 -8.16
N SER A 316 19.66 21.36 -8.25
CA SER A 316 19.72 22.72 -7.69
C SER A 316 18.85 22.89 -6.44
N GLY A 317 18.30 21.80 -5.90
CA GLY A 317 17.50 21.81 -4.69
C GLY A 317 18.36 21.99 -3.43
N LYS A 318 17.78 22.62 -2.42
CA LYS A 318 18.41 22.88 -1.13
C LYS A 318 17.94 21.86 -0.09
N VAL A 319 18.86 21.45 0.78
CA VAL A 319 18.54 20.69 1.99
C VAL A 319 18.69 21.60 3.19
N ILE A 320 17.64 21.71 4.00
CA ILE A 320 17.55 22.61 5.15
C ILE A 320 17.41 21.76 6.42
N LEU A 321 18.28 21.97 7.39
CA LEU A 321 18.15 21.42 8.74
C LEU A 321 17.57 22.50 9.65
N ASN A 322 16.32 22.33 10.09
CA ASN A 322 15.55 23.32 10.86
C ASN A 322 14.98 22.78 12.18
N GLY A 323 15.49 21.65 12.66
CA GLY A 323 15.04 21.01 13.88
C GLY A 323 15.14 21.90 15.12
N SER A 324 14.37 21.55 16.14
CA SER A 324 14.44 22.16 17.47
C SER A 324 15.32 21.37 18.45
N SER A 325 15.54 20.09 18.17
CA SER A 325 16.47 19.21 18.90
C SER A 325 17.79 19.09 18.15
N ALA A 326 18.84 18.57 18.78
CA ALA A 326 20.11 18.30 18.10
C ALA A 326 19.89 17.41 16.86
N GLN A 327 20.53 17.75 15.74
CA GLN A 327 20.47 17.00 14.49
C GLN A 327 21.85 16.50 14.07
N THR A 328 21.85 15.39 13.34
CA THR A 328 23.06 14.80 12.77
C THR A 328 22.94 14.62 11.27
N ILE A 329 24.08 14.79 10.58
CA ILE A 329 24.20 14.50 9.15
C ILE A 329 25.16 13.34 8.96
N LYS A 330 24.60 12.21 8.51
CA LYS A 330 25.33 11.00 8.12
C LYS A 330 25.06 10.71 6.66
N SER A 331 25.65 11.51 5.77
CA SER A 331 25.42 11.38 4.33
C SER A 331 26.69 10.98 3.58
N SER A 332 26.58 9.92 2.78
CA SER A 332 27.59 9.57 1.78
C SER A 332 27.42 10.34 0.47
N ALA A 333 26.26 10.95 0.26
CA ALA A 333 25.92 11.72 -0.93
C ALA A 333 26.23 13.20 -0.72
N SER A 334 26.61 13.86 -1.82
CA SER A 334 26.82 15.31 -1.81
C SER A 334 25.49 16.05 -1.87
N PHE A 335 25.44 17.18 -1.20
CA PHE A 335 24.39 18.17 -1.35
C PHE A 335 24.77 19.16 -2.45
N LYS A 336 23.76 19.82 -3.05
CA LYS A 336 24.02 21.01 -3.85
C LYS A 336 24.08 22.22 -2.93
N HIS A 337 22.95 22.57 -2.33
CA HIS A 337 22.89 23.60 -1.31
C HIS A 337 22.51 22.94 0.03
N LEU A 338 23.25 23.27 1.09
CA LEU A 338 23.00 22.80 2.45
C LEU A 338 22.84 24.01 3.35
N GLN A 339 21.72 24.11 4.06
CA GLN A 339 21.41 25.22 4.94
C GLN A 339 21.22 24.71 6.38
N ILE A 340 21.96 25.30 7.30
CA ILE A 340 21.91 25.02 8.72
C ILE A 340 21.11 26.11 9.41
N SER A 341 19.87 25.78 9.78
CA SER A 341 18.91 26.66 10.47
C SER A 341 18.64 26.21 11.92
N ASN A 342 19.25 25.09 12.35
CA ASN A 342 19.21 24.57 13.71
C ASN A 342 20.44 25.06 14.52
N SER A 343 20.25 25.28 15.82
CA SER A 343 21.30 25.67 16.77
C SER A 343 22.30 24.58 17.13
N ASP A 344 22.04 23.31 16.81
CA ASP A 344 22.91 22.18 17.13
C ASP A 344 22.87 21.12 16.02
N VAL A 345 23.75 21.28 15.02
CA VAL A 345 23.96 20.28 13.96
C VAL A 345 25.37 19.72 14.06
N SER A 346 25.51 18.40 14.01
CA SER A 346 26.82 17.74 13.95
C SER A 346 26.96 16.78 12.76
N LEU A 347 28.18 16.64 12.25
CA LEU A 347 28.49 15.64 11.24
C LEU A 347 28.81 14.28 11.89
N LEU A 348 28.36 13.21 11.24
CA LEU A 348 28.76 11.82 11.53
C LEU A 348 29.52 11.17 10.36
N ARG A 349 29.84 11.97 9.35
CA ARG A 349 30.61 11.60 8.16
C ARG A 349 31.08 12.87 7.46
N ASN A 350 32.13 12.75 6.63
CA ASN A 350 32.51 13.79 5.69
C ASN A 350 31.32 14.23 4.83
N VAL A 351 31.15 15.54 4.68
CA VAL A 351 30.07 16.15 3.91
C VAL A 351 30.61 17.03 2.79
N ALA A 352 29.93 17.01 1.65
CA ALA A 352 30.21 17.88 0.53
C ALA A 352 28.95 18.67 0.13
N ALA A 353 29.04 20.00 0.11
CA ALA A 353 28.05 20.93 -0.42
C ALA A 353 28.62 21.58 -1.69
N SER A 354 28.35 20.98 -2.85
CA SER A 354 28.98 21.40 -4.13
C SER A 354 28.56 22.79 -4.64
N GLY A 355 27.47 23.34 -4.10
CA GLY A 355 27.05 24.73 -4.26
C GLY A 355 27.36 25.50 -2.98
N THR A 356 26.32 25.95 -2.28
CA THR A 356 26.46 26.79 -1.09
C THR A 356 26.21 25.99 0.18
N LEU A 357 27.13 26.09 1.14
CA LEU A 357 26.86 25.81 2.54
C LEU A 357 26.49 27.14 3.22
N THR A 358 25.28 27.20 3.78
CA THR A 358 24.82 28.34 4.56
C THR A 358 24.69 27.94 6.01
N ILE A 359 25.29 28.71 6.92
CA ILE A 359 25.05 28.60 8.36
C ILE A 359 24.40 29.90 8.78
N GLU A 360 23.14 29.84 9.24
CA GLU A 360 22.40 31.05 9.58
C GLU A 360 22.90 31.69 10.89
N SER A 361 22.47 32.93 11.12
CA SER A 361 22.80 33.66 12.34
C SER A 361 22.39 32.89 13.61
N SER A 362 23.29 32.87 14.59
CA SER A 362 23.11 32.15 15.86
C SER A 362 22.91 30.63 15.71
N LYS A 363 23.22 30.05 14.54
CA LYS A 363 23.20 28.60 14.29
C LYS A 363 24.60 28.01 14.36
N LYS A 364 24.67 26.69 14.51
CA LYS A 364 25.94 25.98 14.67
C LYS A 364 25.98 24.73 13.79
N LEU A 365 27.11 24.56 13.11
CA LEU A 365 27.54 23.31 12.50
C LEU A 365 28.86 22.87 13.15
N ASP A 366 28.84 21.73 13.84
CA ASP A 366 30.03 21.03 14.32
C ASP A 366 30.44 19.96 13.31
N ILE A 367 31.59 20.12 12.67
CA ILE A 367 32.08 19.09 11.73
C ILE A 367 32.66 17.87 12.45
N ASN A 368 32.84 17.95 13.77
CA ASN A 368 33.06 16.81 14.67
C ASN A 368 34.16 15.84 14.20
N GLY A 369 35.31 16.36 13.78
CA GLY A 369 36.43 15.54 13.30
C GLY A 369 36.29 15.04 11.85
N PHE A 370 35.24 15.43 11.13
CA PHE A 370 35.01 15.05 9.73
C PHE A 370 35.38 16.14 8.73
N ASN A 371 35.78 15.72 7.53
CA ASN A 371 36.14 16.65 6.46
C ASN A 371 34.92 17.33 5.86
N LEU A 372 35.07 18.59 5.48
CA LEU A 372 34.03 19.40 4.84
C LEU A 372 34.54 19.93 3.50
N THR A 373 33.71 19.84 2.47
CA THR A 373 33.94 20.54 1.20
C THR A 373 32.73 21.38 0.84
N ALA A 374 32.95 22.65 0.49
CA ALA A 374 31.92 23.55 0.03
C ALA A 374 32.35 24.32 -1.23
N GLY A 375 31.42 24.54 -2.16
CA GLY A 375 31.65 25.48 -3.27
C GLY A 375 31.75 26.90 -2.73
N THR A 376 30.70 27.36 -2.08
CA THR A 376 30.63 28.64 -1.39
C THR A 376 30.28 28.39 0.08
N LEU A 377 30.93 29.11 1.00
CA LEU A 377 30.51 29.18 2.41
C LEU A 377 29.92 30.55 2.68
N ALA A 378 28.63 30.60 3.06
CA ALA A 378 27.99 31.79 3.62
C ALA A 378 27.78 31.55 5.12
N ASN A 379 28.61 32.13 5.98
CA ASN A 379 28.66 31.77 7.40
C ASN A 379 28.29 32.93 8.30
N ASN A 380 27.01 33.03 8.63
CA ASN A 380 26.48 34.00 9.59
C ASN A 380 26.44 33.44 11.03
N GLY A 381 26.80 32.18 11.23
CA GLY A 381 26.78 31.48 12.52
C GLY A 381 28.14 30.93 12.94
N ASN A 382 28.12 29.77 13.59
CA ASN A 382 29.31 29.10 14.11
C ASN A 382 29.61 27.80 13.35
N LEU A 383 30.74 27.79 12.62
CA LEU A 383 31.35 26.57 12.11
C LEU A 383 32.43 26.10 13.10
N GLN A 384 32.18 25.00 13.80
CA GLN A 384 33.08 24.45 14.81
C GLN A 384 33.91 23.29 14.26
N LEU A 385 35.21 23.28 14.59
CA LEU A 385 36.22 22.29 14.19
C LEU A 385 37.00 21.79 15.42
N GLN A 386 37.62 20.61 15.33
CA GLN A 386 38.49 20.00 16.34
C GLN A 386 39.99 20.12 16.00
N GLY A 387 40.34 20.57 14.80
CA GLY A 387 41.70 20.89 14.36
C GLY A 387 42.40 19.83 13.51
N GLY A 388 41.80 18.64 13.35
CA GLY A 388 42.33 17.55 12.50
C GLY A 388 41.67 17.44 11.13
N GLU A 389 40.62 18.23 10.89
CA GLU A 389 39.78 18.15 9.71
C GLU A 389 40.39 18.85 8.50
N THR A 390 40.11 18.32 7.30
CA THR A 390 40.31 19.07 6.05
C THR A 390 39.04 19.84 5.70
N VAL A 391 39.15 21.16 5.62
CA VAL A 391 38.08 22.05 5.14
C VAL A 391 38.50 22.69 3.82
N ALA A 392 37.80 22.35 2.74
CA ALA A 392 38.06 22.85 1.40
C ALA A 392 36.89 23.71 0.92
N ILE A 393 37.10 25.02 0.80
CA ILE A 393 36.09 26.00 0.37
C ILE A 393 36.61 26.73 -0.86
N THR A 394 35.85 26.73 -1.95
CA THR A 394 36.27 27.40 -3.20
C THR A 394 36.06 28.91 -3.12
N THR A 395 34.94 29.35 -2.54
CA THR A 395 34.58 30.76 -2.38
C THR A 395 34.16 31.00 -0.93
N MET A 396 34.95 31.81 -0.22
CA MET A 396 34.64 32.24 1.15
C MET A 396 33.53 33.31 1.15
N ASP A 397 33.08 33.65 2.35
CA ASP A 397 31.90 34.49 2.65
C ASP A 397 31.69 35.67 1.68
N THR A 398 30.44 35.80 1.20
CA THR A 398 29.99 36.91 0.35
C THR A 398 29.24 37.99 1.13
N ASP A 399 28.92 37.74 2.40
CA ASP A 399 28.04 38.59 3.20
C ASP A 399 28.92 39.45 4.15
N THR A 400 29.34 40.62 3.69
CA THR A 400 30.07 41.64 4.49
C THR A 400 29.15 42.56 5.28
#